data_AF-A0A0C9RP89-F1
#
_entry.id   AF-A0A0C9RP89-F1
#
_cell.length_a   1.000
_cell.length_b   1.000
_cell.length_c   1.000
_cell.angle_alpha   90.00
_cell.angle_beta   90.00
_cell.angle_gamma   90.00
#
_symmetry.space_group_name_H-M   'P 1'
#
loop_
_entity.id
_entity.type
_entity.pdbx_description
1 polymer ?
#
loop_
_entity_poly.entity_id
_entity_poly.type
_entity_poly.pdbx_seq_one_letter_code
_entity_poly.pdbx_strand_id
1 'polypeptide(L)'
;PLRAILWRAIISPQALMRNVLIFVRVGRSKTVVGSKEIIRSIICRASPGDLSSQNSKTIPRLLSPLIMSANGDSVAAMRRIRNALEQNKYLMEFCTVDNFYEAIGALSEDLEAFDGIPLFINADDLKSFEGLKNSFVILINATWHLIHKHRGLLRLHETLKEERSRISSDNSSLSNQIKRLREVILKKDSALNEMQERERQLQVKVNNLSREVKREREEALKLKKQMQSREDQHAHEIRRIQLSGNKLREQLQKTVGE
;
A
#
# COMPACT_ATOMS: atom_id res chain seq x y z
N PRO A 1 6.38 -19.54 -32.22
CA PRO A 1 6.70 -20.40 -31.06
C PRO A 1 7.06 -19.55 -29.82
N LEU A 2 6.10 -19.50 -28.89
CA LEU A 2 6.10 -18.72 -27.65
C LEU A 2 7.31 -19.07 -26.76
N ARG A 3 8.09 -18.05 -26.36
CA ARG A 3 8.98 -18.15 -25.19
C ARG A 3 8.54 -17.09 -24.17
N ALA A 4 7.63 -17.48 -23.28
CA ALA A 4 7.23 -16.68 -22.16
C ALA A 4 8.41 -16.58 -21.17
N ILE A 5 8.94 -15.37 -20.96
CA ILE A 5 9.94 -15.12 -19.92
C ILE A 5 9.18 -14.97 -18.61
N LEU A 6 9.16 -16.04 -17.82
CA LEU A 6 8.60 -16.06 -16.46
C LEU A 6 9.54 -15.29 -15.52
N TRP A 7 9.16 -14.07 -15.17
CA TRP A 7 9.79 -13.31 -14.10
C TRP A 7 9.24 -13.80 -12.76
N ARG A 8 9.96 -14.68 -12.06
CA ARG A 8 9.70 -14.97 -10.64
C ARG A 8 10.57 -14.05 -9.78
N ALA A 9 9.98 -12.97 -9.29
CA ALA A 9 10.56 -12.21 -8.19
C ALA A 9 10.19 -12.93 -6.87
N ILE A 10 11.18 -13.55 -6.22
CA ILE A 10 11.02 -14.08 -4.85
C ILE A 10 11.26 -12.90 -3.91
N ILE A 11 10.19 -12.21 -3.54
CA ILE A 11 10.26 -11.13 -2.54
C ILE A 11 9.98 -11.77 -1.18
N SER A 12 11.02 -11.90 -0.36
CA SER A 12 10.85 -12.27 1.05
C SER A 12 10.13 -11.12 1.78
N PRO A 13 9.05 -11.37 2.54
CA PRO A 13 8.31 -10.33 3.26
C PRO A 13 9.17 -9.54 4.26
N GLN A 14 10.31 -10.08 4.68
CA GLN A 14 11.22 -9.46 5.63
C GLN A 14 12.21 -8.46 4.98
N ALA A 15 12.28 -8.41 3.64
CA ALA A 15 13.28 -7.61 2.92
C ALA A 15 12.89 -6.14 2.68
N LEU A 16 11.67 -5.73 3.03
CA LEU A 16 11.18 -4.35 2.83
C LEU A 16 11.72 -3.34 3.85
N MET A 17 12.41 -3.79 4.91
CA MET A 17 12.82 -2.94 6.04
C MET A 17 14.34 -2.76 6.18
N ARG A 18 15.16 -3.31 5.28
CA ARG A 18 16.61 -3.11 5.29
C ARG A 18 17.09 -2.84 3.87
N ASN A 19 17.97 -1.85 3.71
CA ASN A 19 18.65 -1.52 2.44
C ASN A 19 19.46 -2.72 1.93
N VAL A 20 18.81 -3.70 1.31
CA VAL A 20 19.45 -4.90 0.79
C VAL A 20 19.45 -4.80 -0.74
N LEU A 21 20.66 -4.84 -1.31
CA LEU A 21 20.89 -4.94 -2.75
C LEU A 21 20.16 -6.17 -3.31
N ILE A 22 19.31 -5.98 -4.30
CA ILE A 22 18.68 -7.08 -5.04
C ILE A 22 19.53 -7.35 -6.28
N PHE A 23 20.15 -8.53 -6.34
CA PHE A 23 20.86 -8.99 -7.54
C PHE A 23 19.86 -9.59 -8.53
N VAL A 24 19.66 -8.93 -9.67
CA VAL A 24 18.90 -9.49 -10.80
C VAL A 24 19.90 -10.12 -11.77
N ARG A 25 19.81 -11.43 -11.99
CA ARG A 25 20.67 -12.14 -12.95
C ARG A 25 20.05 -12.09 -14.34
N VAL A 26 20.60 -11.24 -15.22
CA VAL A 26 20.25 -11.19 -16.64
C VAL A 26 21.46 -11.70 -17.44
N GLY A 27 21.43 -12.97 -17.88
CA GLY A 27 22.52 -13.52 -18.69
C GLY A 27 23.92 -13.39 -18.05
N ARG A 28 24.99 -13.45 -18.86
CA ARG A 28 26.39 -13.55 -18.39
C ARG A 28 26.98 -12.28 -17.76
N SER A 29 26.24 -11.18 -17.65
CA SER A 29 26.76 -9.92 -17.09
C SER A 29 26.01 -9.54 -15.82
N LYS A 30 26.75 -9.38 -14.71
CA LYS A 30 26.21 -8.86 -13.45
C LYS A 30 26.24 -7.33 -13.48
N THR A 31 25.10 -6.68 -13.43
CA THR A 31 25.00 -5.23 -13.18
C THR A 31 24.29 -4.97 -11.86
N VAL A 32 24.86 -4.08 -11.05
CA VAL A 32 24.30 -3.62 -9.78
C VAL A 32 23.44 -2.38 -10.09
N VAL A 33 22.14 -2.44 -9.81
CA VAL A 33 21.24 -1.29 -10.00
C VAL A 33 20.64 -0.92 -8.65
N GLY A 34 20.82 0.35 -8.26
CA GLY A 34 20.33 0.89 -7.00
C GLY A 34 18.81 1.08 -7.00
N SER A 35 18.22 1.04 -5.81
CA SER A 35 16.76 1.03 -5.57
C SER A 35 16.02 2.27 -6.10
N LYS A 36 16.73 3.39 -6.34
CA LYS A 36 16.15 4.65 -6.83
C LYS A 36 15.96 4.69 -8.35
N GLU A 37 16.79 4.00 -9.13
CA GLU A 37 16.62 3.94 -10.59
C GLU A 37 15.41 3.07 -11.01
N ILE A 38 15.11 2.00 -10.27
CA ILE A 38 14.01 1.09 -10.64
C ILE A 38 12.65 1.79 -10.52
N ILE A 39 12.44 2.55 -9.44
CA ILE A 39 11.20 3.32 -9.23
C ILE A 39 11.04 4.41 -10.30
N ARG A 40 12.14 5.09 -10.70
CA ARG A 40 12.10 6.03 -11.82
C ARG A 40 11.84 5.34 -13.16
N SER A 41 12.37 4.15 -13.42
CA SER A 41 12.13 3.44 -14.69
C SER A 41 10.68 2.95 -14.85
N ILE A 42 10.02 2.62 -13.73
CA ILE A 42 8.60 2.21 -13.71
C ILE A 42 7.69 3.44 -13.84
N ILE A 43 8.05 4.57 -13.24
CA ILE A 43 7.26 5.81 -13.27
C ILE A 43 7.45 6.59 -14.59
N CYS A 44 8.63 6.55 -15.21
CA CYS A 44 8.93 7.30 -16.45
C CYS A 44 8.50 6.59 -17.75
N ARG A 45 7.90 5.39 -17.71
CA ARG A 45 7.22 4.79 -18.89
C ARG A 45 5.75 5.17 -19.03
N ALA A 46 5.23 6.02 -18.16
CA ALA A 46 3.96 6.69 -18.35
C ALA A 46 4.25 8.16 -18.68
N SER A 47 4.49 8.46 -19.97
CA SER A 47 4.45 9.84 -20.46
C SER A 47 3.10 10.14 -21.10
N PRO A 48 2.62 11.39 -21.01
CA PRO A 48 1.23 11.78 -21.19
C PRO A 48 0.96 12.24 -22.62
N GLY A 49 -0.13 11.75 -23.22
CA GLY A 49 -0.58 12.20 -24.52
C GLY A 49 -1.91 11.57 -24.88
N ASP A 50 -2.93 12.42 -24.93
CA ASP A 50 -4.22 12.25 -25.59
C ASP A 50 -5.11 11.09 -25.11
N LEU A 51 -6.24 11.46 -24.48
CA LEU A 51 -7.57 10.87 -24.74
C LEU A 51 -8.61 11.69 -23.98
N SER A 52 -9.15 12.68 -24.68
CA SER A 52 -10.47 13.19 -24.44
C SER A 52 -11.51 12.09 -24.71
N SER A 53 -12.61 12.16 -23.96
CA SER A 53 -13.91 11.59 -24.31
C SER A 53 -14.08 10.06 -24.27
N GLN A 54 -15.04 9.67 -23.43
CA GLN A 54 -15.86 8.47 -23.46
C GLN A 54 -15.43 7.24 -22.65
N ASN A 55 -16.42 6.77 -21.87
CA ASN A 55 -16.59 5.42 -21.33
C ASN A 55 -15.78 5.03 -20.08
N SER A 56 -16.16 5.62 -18.94
CA SER A 56 -15.89 5.04 -17.61
C SER A 56 -16.87 3.89 -17.30
N LYS A 57 -16.80 2.80 -18.05
CA LYS A 57 -17.30 1.50 -17.61
C LYS A 57 -16.24 0.46 -17.93
N THR A 58 -15.80 -0.23 -16.88
CA THR A 58 -15.01 -1.46 -16.90
C THR A 58 -13.49 -1.28 -16.97
N ILE A 59 -12.86 -1.17 -15.79
CA ILE A 59 -11.51 -1.70 -15.56
C ILE A 59 -11.61 -2.73 -14.42
N PRO A 60 -11.06 -3.95 -14.55
CA PRO A 60 -11.45 -5.09 -13.73
C PRO A 60 -10.89 -5.01 -12.31
N ARG A 61 -11.80 -5.16 -11.33
CA ARG A 61 -11.50 -5.69 -10.00
C ARG A 61 -10.99 -7.13 -10.15
N LEU A 62 -9.69 -7.33 -10.36
CA LEU A 62 -9.08 -8.65 -10.31
C LEU A 62 -7.79 -8.60 -9.50
N LEU A 63 -7.94 -8.38 -8.20
CA LEU A 63 -7.12 -8.97 -7.13
C LEU A 63 -7.73 -8.50 -5.80
N SER A 64 -8.19 -9.46 -4.98
CA SER A 64 -8.96 -9.32 -3.72
C SER A 64 -10.48 -9.33 -3.94
N PRO A 65 -11.14 -10.51 -3.94
CA PRO A 65 -11.51 -11.19 -2.69
C PRO A 65 -11.38 -12.74 -2.69
N LEU A 66 -10.72 -13.36 -3.68
CA LEU A 66 -10.68 -14.82 -3.83
C LEU A 66 -9.96 -15.60 -2.70
N ILE A 67 -9.19 -14.94 -1.83
CA ILE A 67 -8.44 -15.61 -0.74
C ILE A 67 -9.27 -15.69 0.55
N MET A 68 -10.30 -14.86 0.72
CA MET A 68 -11.12 -14.88 1.95
C MET A 68 -12.35 -15.80 1.86
N SER A 69 -12.87 -16.07 0.66
CA SER A 69 -14.05 -16.93 0.46
C SER A 69 -13.73 -18.43 0.50
N ALA A 70 -12.59 -18.85 -0.03
CA ALA A 70 -12.24 -20.28 -0.13
C ALA A 70 -11.98 -20.95 1.23
N ASN A 71 -11.64 -20.17 2.26
CA ASN A 71 -11.37 -20.69 3.61
C ASN A 71 -12.65 -20.98 4.41
N GLY A 72 -13.75 -20.25 4.16
CA GLY A 72 -15.02 -20.46 4.86
C GLY A 72 -15.64 -21.80 4.51
N ASP A 73 -15.67 -22.12 3.22
CA ASP A 73 -16.26 -23.35 2.69
C ASP A 73 -15.41 -24.59 3.04
N SER A 74 -14.08 -24.46 3.01
CA SER A 74 -13.16 -25.51 3.44
C SER A 74 -13.30 -25.82 4.94
N VAL A 75 -13.40 -24.79 5.79
CA VAL A 75 -13.60 -24.97 7.24
C VAL A 75 -14.98 -25.56 7.56
N ALA A 76 -16.02 -25.16 6.81
CA ALA A 76 -17.35 -25.74 6.94
C ALA A 76 -17.39 -27.20 6.47
N ALA A 77 -16.71 -27.55 5.37
CA ALA A 77 -16.57 -28.92 4.88
C ALA A 77 -15.80 -29.80 5.87
N MET A 78 -14.69 -29.31 6.41
CA MET A 78 -13.91 -29.99 7.46
C MET A 78 -14.75 -30.23 8.73
N ARG A 79 -15.62 -29.29 9.10
CA ARG A 79 -16.55 -29.44 10.23
C ARG A 79 -17.61 -30.51 9.96
N ARG A 80 -18.16 -30.58 8.73
CA ARG A 80 -19.12 -31.61 8.33
C ARG A 80 -18.49 -33.00 8.32
N ILE A 81 -17.28 -33.13 7.79
CA ILE A 81 -16.52 -34.40 7.78
C ILE A 81 -16.22 -34.85 9.21
N ARG A 82 -15.77 -33.94 10.08
CA ARG A 82 -15.55 -34.23 11.50
C ARG A 82 -16.83 -34.68 12.21
N ASN A 83 -17.95 -34.01 11.98
CA ASN A 83 -19.23 -34.39 12.58
C ASN A 83 -19.74 -35.75 12.04
N ALA A 84 -19.52 -36.05 10.75
CA ALA A 84 -19.85 -37.34 10.17
C ALA A 84 -18.96 -38.48 10.71
N LEU A 85 -17.68 -38.21 11.01
CA LEU A 85 -16.78 -39.15 11.66
C LEU A 85 -17.16 -39.39 13.13
N GLU A 86 -17.54 -38.34 13.87
CA GLU A 86 -18.02 -38.47 15.25
C GLU A 86 -19.37 -39.21 15.34
N GLN A 87 -20.24 -39.06 14.34
CA GLN A 87 -21.51 -39.81 14.24
C GLN A 87 -21.31 -41.30 13.87
N ASN A 88 -20.25 -41.64 13.14
CA ASN A 88 -19.91 -43.02 12.76
C ASN A 88 -19.04 -43.77 13.79
N LYS A 89 -18.70 -43.11 14.91
CA LYS A 89 -17.77 -43.60 15.94
C LYS A 89 -18.17 -44.94 16.60
N TYR A 90 -19.43 -45.34 16.48
CA TYR A 90 -19.99 -46.55 17.08
C TYR A 90 -20.54 -47.56 16.05
N LEU A 91 -20.34 -47.35 14.75
CA LEU A 91 -20.97 -48.15 13.69
C LEU A 91 -19.98 -48.99 12.85
N MET A 92 -18.68 -48.87 13.05
CA MET A 92 -17.71 -49.79 12.44
C MET A 92 -16.95 -50.55 13.53
N GLU A 93 -17.36 -51.78 13.75
CA GLU A 93 -16.62 -52.72 14.58
C GLU A 93 -15.37 -53.15 13.79
N PHE A 94 -14.23 -52.52 14.08
CA PHE A 94 -12.95 -52.79 13.39
C PHE A 94 -12.48 -54.24 13.64
N CYS A 95 -12.74 -54.77 14.83
CA CYS A 95 -12.36 -56.12 15.24
C CYS A 95 -13.60 -56.88 15.74
N THR A 96 -13.85 -58.04 15.15
CA THR A 96 -14.82 -59.05 15.56
C THR A 96 -14.07 -60.34 15.93
N VAL A 97 -14.77 -61.34 16.49
CA VAL A 97 -14.16 -62.64 16.83
C VAL A 97 -13.61 -63.34 15.59
N ASP A 98 -14.29 -63.18 14.45
CA ASP A 98 -13.95 -63.88 13.21
C ASP A 98 -12.74 -63.27 12.47
N ASN A 99 -12.41 -62.00 12.73
CA ASN A 99 -11.31 -61.28 12.06
C ASN A 99 -10.20 -60.84 13.01
N PHE A 100 -10.16 -61.41 14.23
CA PHE A 100 -9.29 -60.95 15.31
C PHE A 100 -7.80 -60.92 14.92
N TYR A 101 -7.33 -61.94 14.21
CA TYR A 101 -5.92 -62.05 13.81
C TYR A 101 -5.58 -61.05 12.71
N GLU A 102 -6.46 -60.89 11.72
CA GLU A 102 -6.31 -59.92 10.64
C GLU A 102 -6.38 -58.48 11.16
N ALA A 103 -7.29 -58.19 12.11
CA ALA A 103 -7.45 -56.88 12.72
C ALA A 103 -6.23 -56.48 13.57
N ILE A 104 -5.64 -57.43 14.30
CA ILE A 104 -4.40 -57.19 15.05
C ILE A 104 -3.21 -56.95 14.12
N GLY A 105 -3.10 -57.71 13.02
CA GLY A 105 -2.08 -57.48 12.01
C GLY A 105 -2.19 -56.10 11.37
N ALA A 106 -3.40 -55.72 10.95
CA ALA A 106 -3.66 -54.39 10.38
C ALA A 106 -3.36 -53.26 11.39
N LEU A 107 -3.78 -53.42 12.65
CA LEU A 107 -3.50 -52.44 13.70
C LEU A 107 -1.99 -52.31 13.98
N SER A 108 -1.27 -53.42 13.90
CA SER A 108 0.19 -53.45 14.03
C SER A 108 0.88 -52.63 12.93
N GLU A 109 0.51 -52.87 11.67
CA GLU A 109 1.04 -52.13 10.51
C GLU A 109 0.73 -50.62 10.62
N ASP A 110 -0.49 -50.26 11.02
CA ASP A 110 -0.89 -48.87 11.19
C ASP A 110 -0.14 -48.17 12.33
N LEU A 111 0.10 -48.85 13.46
CA LEU A 111 0.85 -48.30 14.59
C LEU A 111 2.34 -48.19 14.28
N GLU A 112 2.90 -49.12 13.51
CA GLU A 112 4.26 -49.01 12.96
C GLU A 112 4.38 -47.81 12.03
N ALA A 113 3.43 -47.60 11.12
CA ALA A 113 3.43 -46.44 10.23
C ALA A 113 3.22 -45.11 10.97
N PHE A 114 2.43 -45.12 12.05
CA PHE A 114 2.08 -43.90 12.79
C PHE A 114 3.20 -43.43 13.71
N ASP A 115 3.95 -44.34 14.34
CA ASP A 115 4.94 -43.97 15.35
C ASP A 115 6.23 -44.79 15.37
N GLY A 116 6.44 -45.66 14.39
CA GLY A 116 7.61 -46.53 14.34
C GLY A 116 7.70 -47.47 15.55
N ILE A 117 6.57 -47.76 16.20
CA ILE A 117 6.49 -48.73 17.31
C ILE A 117 6.32 -50.11 16.67
N PRO A 118 7.36 -50.97 16.63
CA PRO A 118 7.23 -52.30 16.07
C PRO A 118 6.34 -53.13 16.99
N LEU A 119 5.15 -53.46 16.52
CA LEU A 119 4.27 -54.44 17.16
C LEU A 119 4.57 -55.77 16.51
N PHE A 120 5.66 -56.43 16.92
CA PHE A 120 5.96 -57.77 16.44
C PHE A 120 5.00 -58.78 17.09
N ILE A 121 3.74 -58.76 16.67
CA ILE A 121 2.71 -59.72 17.09
C ILE A 121 2.69 -60.82 16.05
N ASN A 122 3.48 -61.87 16.27
CA ASN A 122 3.39 -63.05 15.42
C ASN A 122 2.09 -63.80 15.73
N ALA A 123 1.41 -64.29 14.68
CA ALA A 123 0.19 -65.08 14.82
C ALA A 123 0.39 -66.36 15.67
N ASP A 124 1.62 -66.85 15.76
CA ASP A 124 1.98 -68.00 16.59
C ASP A 124 2.15 -67.65 18.07
N ASP A 125 2.59 -66.42 18.40
CA ASP A 125 2.72 -65.95 19.78
C ASP A 125 1.34 -65.78 20.44
N LEU A 126 0.33 -65.41 19.65
CA LEU A 126 -1.08 -65.27 20.06
C LEU A 126 -1.74 -66.61 20.47
N LYS A 127 -1.18 -67.75 20.06
CA LYS A 127 -1.70 -69.09 20.42
C LYS A 127 -1.32 -69.51 21.84
N SER A 128 -0.32 -68.84 22.44
CA SER A 128 0.13 -69.08 23.81
C SER A 128 -0.40 -68.00 24.76
N PHE A 129 -0.75 -68.38 26.00
CA PHE A 129 -1.22 -67.42 26.99
C PHE A 129 -0.16 -66.34 27.32
N GLU A 130 1.13 -66.73 27.38
CA GLU A 130 2.22 -65.78 27.69
C GLU A 130 2.51 -64.84 26.52
N GLY A 131 2.46 -65.32 25.27
CA GLY A 131 2.60 -64.48 24.08
C GLY A 131 1.44 -63.50 23.91
N LEU A 132 0.20 -63.96 24.14
CA LEU A 132 -0.99 -63.10 24.16
C LEU A 132 -0.86 -61.98 25.20
N LYS A 133 -0.43 -62.31 26.43
CA LYS A 133 -0.18 -61.34 27.50
C LYS A 133 0.88 -60.30 27.11
N ASN A 134 1.98 -60.72 26.48
CA ASN A 134 3.01 -59.81 25.98
C ASN A 134 2.49 -58.88 24.88
N SER A 135 1.68 -59.40 23.93
CA SER A 135 1.05 -58.58 22.89
C SER A 135 0.11 -57.51 23.50
N PHE A 136 -0.66 -57.86 24.53
CA PHE A 136 -1.50 -56.88 25.24
C PHE A 136 -0.67 -55.81 25.94
N VAL A 137 0.48 -56.15 26.55
CA VAL A 137 1.36 -55.14 27.17
C VAL A 137 1.87 -54.15 26.13
N ILE A 138 2.30 -54.62 24.96
CA ILE A 138 2.78 -53.76 23.86
C ILE A 138 1.63 -52.87 23.37
N LEU A 139 0.45 -53.45 23.13
CA LEU A 139 -0.73 -52.72 22.67
C LEU A 139 -1.18 -51.64 23.67
N ILE A 140 -1.19 -51.94 24.96
CA ILE A 140 -1.55 -50.98 26.02
C ILE A 140 -0.55 -49.81 26.03
N ASN A 141 0.75 -50.09 25.92
CA ASN A 141 1.78 -49.05 25.88
C ASN A 141 1.69 -48.20 24.61
N ALA A 142 1.51 -48.82 23.44
CA ALA A 142 1.31 -48.11 22.17
C ALA A 142 0.08 -47.20 22.24
N THR A 143 -1.03 -47.72 22.78
CA THR A 143 -2.28 -46.96 22.98
C THR A 143 -2.07 -45.80 23.94
N TRP A 144 -1.33 -46.01 25.03
CA TRP A 144 -0.98 -44.95 25.98
C TRP A 144 -0.18 -43.83 25.32
N HIS A 145 0.85 -44.16 24.53
CA HIS A 145 1.63 -43.19 23.78
C HIS A 145 0.79 -42.41 22.76
N LEU A 146 -0.08 -43.10 22.03
CA LEU A 146 -1.01 -42.50 21.08
C LEU A 146 -1.92 -41.47 21.75
N ILE A 147 -2.54 -41.83 22.88
CA ILE A 147 -3.41 -40.92 23.65
C ILE A 147 -2.64 -39.67 24.11
N HIS A 148 -1.41 -39.85 24.59
CA HIS A 148 -0.61 -38.72 25.08
C HIS A 148 -0.15 -37.80 23.96
N LYS A 149 0.24 -38.36 22.81
CA LYS A 149 0.55 -37.58 21.61
C LYS A 149 -0.68 -36.84 21.09
N HIS A 150 -1.83 -37.50 21.02
CA HIS A 150 -3.08 -36.88 20.62
C HIS A 150 -3.45 -35.69 21.53
N ARG A 151 -3.34 -35.86 22.86
CA ARG A 151 -3.53 -34.76 23.82
C ARG A 151 -2.54 -33.60 23.58
N GLY A 152 -1.28 -33.91 23.28
CA GLY A 152 -0.28 -32.90 22.92
C GLY A 152 -0.64 -32.13 21.64
N LEU A 153 -1.06 -32.85 20.60
CA LEU A 153 -1.51 -32.27 19.34
C LEU A 153 -2.74 -31.38 19.52
N LEU A 154 -3.70 -31.79 20.37
CA LEU A 154 -4.87 -30.97 20.68
C LEU A 154 -4.48 -29.65 21.35
N ARG A 155 -3.59 -29.67 22.35
CA ARG A 155 -3.09 -28.44 22.99
C ARG A 155 -2.37 -27.51 22.01
N LEU A 156 -1.54 -28.09 21.15
CA LEU A 156 -0.85 -27.33 20.09
C LEU A 156 -1.86 -26.73 19.10
N HIS A 157 -2.88 -27.50 18.72
CA HIS A 157 -3.94 -27.03 17.84
C HIS A 157 -4.74 -25.87 18.44
N GLU A 158 -5.07 -25.93 19.73
CA GLU A 158 -5.72 -24.84 20.46
C GLU A 158 -4.85 -23.58 20.48
N THR A 159 -3.56 -23.73 20.80
CA THR A 159 -2.59 -22.62 20.79
C THR A 159 -2.50 -21.97 19.41
N LEU A 160 -2.35 -22.76 18.35
CA LEU A 160 -2.30 -22.23 16.97
C LEU A 160 -3.62 -21.57 16.54
N LYS A 161 -4.76 -22.07 17.03
CA LYS A 161 -6.07 -21.47 16.77
C LYS A 161 -6.18 -20.10 17.44
N GLU A 162 -5.71 -19.95 18.67
CA GLU A 162 -5.66 -18.68 19.38
C GLU A 162 -4.73 -17.68 18.70
N GLU A 163 -3.52 -18.11 18.34
CA GLU A 163 -2.56 -17.27 17.60
C GLU A 163 -3.11 -16.82 16.26
N ARG A 164 -3.75 -17.72 15.52
CA ARG A 164 -4.43 -17.38 14.25
C ARG A 164 -5.53 -16.35 14.47
N SER A 165 -6.32 -16.48 15.52
CA SER A 165 -7.35 -15.50 15.88
C SER A 165 -6.74 -14.13 16.18
N ARG A 166 -5.66 -14.08 16.96
CA ARG A 166 -4.92 -12.86 17.28
C ARG A 166 -4.39 -12.18 16.01
N ILE A 167 -3.66 -12.92 15.17
CA ILE A 167 -3.12 -12.41 13.90
C ILE A 167 -4.23 -11.89 12.98
N SER A 168 -5.37 -12.59 12.93
CA SER A 168 -6.53 -12.14 12.15
C SER A 168 -7.08 -10.81 12.66
N SER A 169 -7.15 -10.62 13.99
CA SER A 169 -7.59 -9.36 14.60
C SER A 169 -6.61 -8.22 14.29
N ASP A 170 -5.31 -8.47 14.47
CA ASP A 170 -4.25 -7.49 14.21
C ASP A 170 -4.26 -7.05 12.74
N ASN A 171 -4.40 -8.01 11.81
CA ASN A 171 -4.50 -7.71 10.39
C ASN A 171 -5.74 -6.86 10.06
N SER A 172 -6.88 -7.13 10.69
CA SER A 172 -8.09 -6.32 10.53
C SER A 172 -7.87 -4.89 11.03
N SER A 173 -7.25 -4.74 12.21
CA SER A 173 -6.90 -3.44 12.79
C SER A 173 -5.98 -2.64 11.87
N LEU A 174 -4.88 -3.26 11.41
CA LEU A 174 -3.92 -2.65 10.49
C LEU A 174 -4.58 -2.27 9.16
N SER A 175 -5.44 -3.13 8.61
CA SER A 175 -6.20 -2.83 7.38
C SER A 175 -7.07 -1.58 7.55
N ASN A 176 -7.74 -1.45 8.69
CA ASN A 176 -8.56 -0.28 8.99
C ASN A 176 -7.72 0.98 9.18
N GLN A 177 -6.56 0.88 9.83
CA GLN A 177 -5.63 2.00 9.96
C GLN A 177 -5.11 2.46 8.58
N ILE A 178 -4.75 1.52 7.70
CA ILE A 178 -4.32 1.83 6.32
C ILE A 178 -5.44 2.55 5.56
N LYS A 179 -6.70 2.12 5.69
CA LYS A 179 -7.84 2.80 5.06
C LYS A 179 -7.97 4.25 5.54
N ARG A 180 -7.93 4.48 6.86
CA ARG A 180 -8.01 5.84 7.44
C ARG A 180 -6.86 6.73 6.97
N LEU A 181 -5.63 6.20 6.94
CA LEU A 181 -4.47 6.95 6.46
C LEU A 181 -4.60 7.32 4.98
N ARG A 182 -5.11 6.43 4.14
CA ARG A 182 -5.40 6.74 2.73
C ARG A 182 -6.42 7.87 2.59
N GLU A 183 -7.50 7.85 3.38
CA GLU A 183 -8.48 8.94 3.39
C GLU A 183 -7.87 10.28 3.82
N VAL A 184 -7.00 10.27 4.83
CA VAL A 184 -6.29 11.48 5.27
C VAL A 184 -5.37 12.02 4.17
N ILE A 185 -4.61 11.15 3.49
CA ILE A 185 -3.75 11.55 2.37
C ILE A 185 -4.60 12.20 1.27
N LEU A 186 -5.68 11.55 0.83
CA LEU A 186 -6.56 12.10 -0.21
C LEU A 186 -7.14 13.47 0.16
N LYS A 187 -7.56 13.64 1.42
CA LYS A 187 -8.04 14.94 1.92
C LYS A 187 -6.95 16.00 1.90
N LYS A 188 -5.73 15.64 2.30
CA LYS A 188 -4.58 16.55 2.33
C LYS A 188 -4.14 16.94 0.91
N ASP A 189 -4.10 15.99 -0.02
CA ASP A 189 -3.79 16.25 -1.43
C ASP A 189 -4.82 17.19 -2.05
N SER A 190 -6.11 16.98 -1.79
CA SER A 190 -7.16 17.89 -2.25
C SER A 190 -7.01 19.30 -1.68
N ALA A 191 -6.73 19.43 -0.39
CA ALA A 191 -6.51 20.74 0.25
C ALA A 191 -5.26 21.44 -0.28
N LEU A 192 -4.19 20.68 -0.55
CA LEU A 192 -2.95 21.20 -1.13
C LEU A 192 -3.20 21.75 -2.54
N ASN A 193 -3.94 21.02 -3.38
CA ASN A 193 -4.28 21.49 -4.73
C ASN A 193 -5.12 22.77 -4.69
N GLU A 194 -6.08 22.86 -3.77
CA GLU A 194 -6.90 24.06 -3.60
C GLU A 194 -6.05 25.26 -3.15
N MET A 195 -5.11 25.05 -2.24
CA MET A 195 -4.17 26.08 -1.79
C MET A 195 -3.22 26.53 -2.91
N GLN A 196 -2.71 25.60 -3.71
CA GLN A 196 -1.85 25.92 -4.86
C GLN A 196 -2.59 26.75 -5.90
N GLU A 197 -3.86 26.45 -6.19
CA GLU A 197 -4.65 27.26 -7.13
C GLU A 197 -4.94 28.66 -6.57
N ARG A 198 -5.23 28.79 -5.27
CA ARG A 198 -5.33 30.11 -4.62
C ARG A 198 -4.04 30.90 -4.71
N GLU A 199 -2.90 30.26 -4.46
CA GLU A 199 -1.58 30.87 -4.58
C GLU A 199 -1.33 31.35 -6.03
N ARG A 200 -1.65 30.53 -7.03
CA ARG A 200 -1.55 30.89 -8.44
C ARG A 200 -2.39 32.12 -8.78
N GLN A 201 -3.63 32.18 -8.30
CA GLN A 201 -4.53 33.33 -8.51
C GLN A 201 -4.00 34.60 -7.87
N LEU A 202 -3.49 34.50 -6.64
CA LEU A 202 -2.86 35.63 -5.94
C LEU A 202 -1.61 36.11 -6.68
N GLN A 203 -0.78 35.20 -7.18
CA GLN A 203 0.40 35.57 -7.96
C GLN A 203 0.04 36.34 -9.23
N VAL A 204 -1.02 35.92 -9.94
CA VAL A 204 -1.54 36.66 -11.09
C VAL A 204 -2.00 38.06 -10.68
N LYS A 205 -2.71 38.18 -9.56
CA LYS A 205 -3.17 39.48 -9.03
C LYS A 205 -2.00 40.40 -8.68
N VAL A 206 -0.97 39.89 -8.01
CA VAL A 206 0.26 40.64 -7.68
C VAL A 206 0.95 41.12 -8.95
N ASN A 207 1.09 40.26 -9.96
CA ASN A 207 1.71 40.64 -11.23
C ASN A 207 0.91 41.73 -11.95
N ASN A 208 -0.41 41.68 -11.93
CA ASN A 208 -1.27 42.70 -12.54
C ASN A 208 -1.14 44.06 -11.80
N LEU A 209 -1.23 44.04 -10.46
CA LEU A 209 -1.05 45.24 -9.65
C LEU A 209 0.35 45.85 -9.83
N SER A 210 1.39 45.02 -9.96
CA SER A 210 2.75 45.51 -10.24
C SER A 210 2.84 46.23 -11.59
N ARG A 211 2.14 45.76 -12.63
CA ARG A 211 2.09 46.42 -13.94
C ARG A 211 1.34 47.74 -13.87
N GLU A 212 0.22 47.74 -13.16
CA GLU A 212 -0.58 48.94 -12.93
C GLU A 212 0.21 50.01 -12.19
N VAL A 213 0.86 49.69 -11.07
CA VAL A 213 1.73 50.62 -10.35
C VAL A 213 2.84 51.17 -11.24
N LYS A 214 3.42 50.34 -12.12
CA LYS A 214 4.43 50.81 -13.08
C LYS A 214 3.84 51.83 -14.07
N ARG A 215 2.68 51.55 -14.63
CA ARG A 215 1.97 52.44 -15.56
C ARG A 215 1.61 53.77 -14.88
N GLU A 216 1.00 53.73 -13.70
CA GLU A 216 0.64 54.94 -12.95
C GLU A 216 1.88 55.80 -12.62
N ARG A 217 3.02 55.17 -12.29
CA ARG A 217 4.29 55.88 -12.09
C ARG A 217 4.77 56.56 -13.37
N GLU A 218 4.70 55.89 -14.52
CA GLU A 218 5.09 56.46 -15.81
C GLU A 218 4.18 57.64 -16.19
N GLU A 219 2.88 57.53 -15.95
CA GLU A 219 1.90 58.61 -16.18
C GLU A 219 2.14 59.81 -15.24
N ALA A 220 2.37 59.57 -13.95
CA ALA A 220 2.70 60.61 -12.99
C ALA A 220 4.00 61.36 -13.38
N LEU A 221 5.02 60.64 -13.86
CA LEU A 221 6.25 61.23 -14.36
C LEU A 221 6.02 62.08 -15.63
N LYS A 222 5.14 61.62 -16.53
CA LYS A 222 4.76 62.37 -17.74
C LYS A 222 4.04 63.67 -17.39
N LEU A 223 3.05 63.61 -16.50
CA LEU A 223 2.31 64.79 -16.03
C LEU A 223 3.23 65.77 -15.30
N LYS A 224 4.14 65.28 -14.45
CA LYS A 224 5.14 66.12 -13.79
C LYS A 224 6.01 66.89 -14.79
N LYS A 225 6.49 66.23 -15.86
CA LYS A 225 7.26 66.89 -16.92
C LYS A 225 6.44 67.95 -17.67
N GLN A 226 5.18 67.68 -17.97
CA GLN A 226 4.28 68.65 -18.60
C GLN A 226 4.04 69.87 -17.72
N MET A 227 3.85 69.65 -16.41
CA MET A 227 3.66 70.72 -15.44
C MET A 227 4.91 71.61 -15.35
N GLN A 228 6.09 71.02 -15.21
CA GLN A 228 7.36 71.76 -15.21
C GLN A 228 7.53 72.58 -16.49
N SER A 229 7.24 72.00 -17.66
CA SER A 229 7.35 72.72 -18.93
C SER A 229 6.40 73.93 -18.99
N ARG A 230 5.18 73.80 -18.46
CA ARG A 230 4.23 74.92 -18.37
C ARG A 230 4.70 75.98 -17.38
N GLU A 231 5.23 75.60 -16.22
CA GLU A 231 5.81 76.53 -15.26
C GLU A 231 6.95 77.35 -15.89
N ASP A 232 7.83 76.69 -16.64
CA ASP A 232 8.93 77.35 -17.36
C ASP A 232 8.40 78.33 -18.43
N GLN A 233 7.36 77.93 -19.18
CA GLN A 233 6.68 78.80 -20.16
C GLN A 233 6.03 80.01 -19.49
N HIS A 234 5.29 79.81 -18.40
CA HIS A 234 4.67 80.89 -17.64
C HIS A 234 5.71 81.82 -17.03
N ALA A 235 6.80 81.30 -16.48
CA ALA A 235 7.90 82.12 -15.95
C ALA A 235 8.55 82.97 -17.06
N HIS A 236 8.75 82.41 -18.25
CA HIS A 236 9.22 83.17 -19.41
C HIS A 236 8.23 84.27 -19.81
N GLU A 237 6.94 83.95 -19.88
CA GLU A 237 5.89 84.90 -20.24
C GLU A 237 5.78 86.05 -19.23
N ILE A 238 5.83 85.74 -17.93
CA ILE A 238 5.86 86.74 -16.85
C ILE A 238 7.07 87.66 -17.02
N ARG A 239 8.27 87.12 -17.26
CA ARG A 239 9.47 87.94 -17.52
C ARG A 239 9.30 88.83 -18.73
N ARG A 240 8.72 88.32 -19.82
CA ARG A 240 8.43 89.10 -21.04
C ARG A 240 7.49 90.26 -20.77
N ILE A 241 6.38 90.01 -20.06
CA ILE A 241 5.39 91.03 -19.68
C ILE A 241 5.99 92.06 -18.71
N GLN A 242 6.80 91.63 -17.74
CA GLN A 242 7.50 92.54 -16.82
C GLN A 242 8.43 93.48 -17.59
N LEU A 243 9.20 92.95 -18.54
CA LEU A 243 10.10 93.77 -19.36
C LEU A 243 9.35 94.75 -20.26
N SER A 244 8.25 94.34 -20.91
CA SER A 244 7.44 95.25 -21.72
C SER A 244 6.74 96.31 -20.88
N GLY A 245 6.19 95.92 -19.73
CA GLY A 245 5.58 96.85 -18.77
C GLY A 245 6.57 97.88 -18.21
N ASN A 246 7.82 97.47 -17.97
CA ASN A 246 8.88 98.40 -17.56
C ASN A 246 9.22 99.41 -18.67
N LYS A 247 9.37 98.95 -19.92
CA LYS A 247 9.57 99.85 -21.07
C LYS A 247 8.44 100.85 -21.25
N LEU A 248 7.18 100.41 -21.13
CA LEU A 248 6.01 101.30 -21.21
C LEU A 248 6.00 102.31 -20.06
N ARG A 249 6.35 101.90 -18.84
CA ARG A 249 6.51 102.84 -17.71
C ARG A 249 7.58 103.89 -17.97
N GLU A 250 8.75 103.48 -18.48
CA GLU A 250 9.84 104.39 -18.83
C GLU A 250 9.41 105.39 -19.92
N GLN A 251 8.65 104.94 -20.92
CA GLN A 251 8.08 105.82 -21.95
C GLN A 251 7.07 106.80 -21.37
N LEU A 252 6.16 106.34 -20.50
CA LEU A 252 5.16 107.19 -19.86
C LEU A 252 5.81 108.27 -18.99
N GLN A 253 6.85 107.90 -18.24
CA GLN A 253 7.60 108.81 -17.39
C GLN A 253 8.31 109.91 -18.20
N LYS A 254 8.73 109.61 -19.44
CA LYS A 254 9.26 110.61 -20.38
C LYS A 254 8.18 111.55 -20.92
N THR A 255 6.95 111.08 -21.12
CA THR A 255 5.84 111.88 -21.67
C THR A 255 5.02 112.67 -20.65
N VAL A 256 5.08 112.30 -19.36
CA VAL A 256 4.35 112.97 -18.26
C VAL A 256 5.28 113.87 -17.41
N GLY A 257 6.60 113.75 -17.61
CA GLY A 257 7.62 114.57 -16.95
C GLY A 257 8.03 115.84 -17.70
N GLU A 258 7.28 116.25 -18.72
CA GLU A 258 7.39 117.54 -19.42
C GLU A 258 6.18 118.44 -19.08
#